data_AF-A0A952P593-F1
#
_entry.id   AF-A0A952P593-F1
#
_cell.length_a   1.000
_cell.length_b   1.000
_cell.length_c   1.000
_cell.angle_alpha   90.00
_cell.angle_beta   90.00
_cell.angle_gamma   90.00
#
_symmetry.space_group_name_H-M   'P 1'
#
loop_
_entity.id
_entity.type
_entity.pdbx_description
1 polymer ?
#
loop_
_entity_poly.entity_id
_entity_poly.type
_entity_poly.pdbx_seq_one_letter_code
_entity_poly.pdbx_strand_id
1 'polypeptide(L)'
;MKKTLLVALSLFFFSTAWADDVVYDGPADWSKFDQFMIDRQKEDEITGLSYLLSGALATIGGNLGYYSSSDSFSRGAYALTQSVGIVAIGYGASIYWNGNEFDSFYRAVRDSSLSSAQKTELLQRFLSNEKTQRERTRWIRMGTHALLAVVNFYSASQEKDKDVKNVFQFLGGVNALLAFTYAF
;
A
#
# COMPACT_ATOMS: atom_id res chain seq x y z
N MET A 1 -6.50 -18.13 23.86
CA MET A 1 -7.44 -17.10 23.36
C MET A 1 -6.86 -15.69 23.28
N LYS A 2 -6.03 -15.21 24.22
CA LYS A 2 -5.46 -13.84 24.15
C LYS A 2 -4.44 -13.60 23.01
N LYS A 3 -3.68 -14.64 22.59
CA LYS A 3 -2.64 -14.50 21.55
C LYS A 3 -3.20 -14.42 20.11
N THR A 4 -4.26 -15.14 19.80
CA THR A 4 -4.93 -15.12 18.48
C THR A 4 -5.67 -13.80 18.21
N LEU A 5 -6.21 -13.17 19.25
CA LEU A 5 -6.85 -11.86 19.15
C LEU A 5 -5.85 -10.75 18.78
N LEU A 6 -4.61 -10.84 19.29
CA LEU A 6 -3.54 -9.87 19.02
C LEU A 6 -3.01 -9.97 17.58
N VAL A 7 -2.86 -11.21 17.06
CA VAL A 7 -2.45 -11.45 15.67
C VAL A 7 -3.53 -11.00 14.69
N ALA A 8 -4.80 -11.28 15.00
CA ALA A 8 -5.93 -10.80 14.21
C ALA A 8 -6.05 -9.26 14.23
N LEU A 9 -5.81 -8.61 15.38
CA LEU A 9 -5.77 -7.14 15.47
C LEU A 9 -4.64 -6.56 14.63
N SER A 10 -3.42 -7.14 14.67
CA SER A 10 -2.32 -6.66 13.83
C SER A 10 -2.63 -6.78 12.33
N LEU A 11 -3.28 -7.86 11.91
CA LEU A 11 -3.74 -8.05 10.51
C LEU A 11 -4.82 -7.06 10.08
N PHE A 12 -5.69 -6.64 11.00
CA PHE A 12 -6.72 -5.64 10.73
C PHE A 12 -6.15 -4.22 10.55
N PHE A 13 -5.08 -3.87 11.29
CA PHE A 13 -4.35 -2.62 11.06
C PHE A 13 -3.52 -2.64 9.76
N PHE A 14 -3.17 -3.82 9.24
CA PHE A 14 -2.46 -3.96 7.97
C PHE A 14 -3.34 -3.72 6.74
N SER A 15 -4.66 -3.99 6.79
CA SER A 15 -5.54 -3.73 5.65
C SER A 15 -5.85 -2.25 5.43
N THR A 16 -5.79 -1.42 6.49
CA THR A 16 -6.05 0.03 6.40
C THR A 16 -4.80 0.86 6.11
N ALA A 17 -3.62 0.24 6.10
CA ALA A 17 -2.33 0.91 5.91
C ALA A 17 -1.80 0.85 4.47
N TRP A 18 -2.55 0.27 3.54
CA TRP A 18 -2.27 0.43 2.11
C TRP A 18 -2.81 1.79 1.74
N ALA A 19 -1.90 2.72 1.45
CA ALA A 19 -2.23 4.08 1.09
C ALA A 19 -3.35 4.10 0.06
N ASP A 20 -4.42 4.82 0.37
CA ASP A 20 -5.39 5.21 -0.64
C ASP A 20 -4.60 5.81 -1.82
N ASP A 21 -4.77 5.23 -3.02
CA ASP A 21 -4.17 5.78 -4.23
C ASP A 21 -4.56 7.27 -4.28
N VAL A 22 -3.58 8.18 -4.44
CA VAL A 22 -3.85 9.61 -4.40
C VAL A 22 -4.66 9.98 -5.65
N VAL A 23 -5.94 10.27 -5.50
CA VAL A 23 -6.82 10.64 -6.63
C VAL A 23 -7.10 12.12 -6.64
N TYR A 24 -6.92 12.75 -7.80
CA TYR A 24 -7.46 14.08 -8.05
C TYR A 24 -8.84 13.97 -8.71
N ASP A 25 -9.90 14.19 -7.92
CA ASP A 25 -11.30 14.17 -8.38
C ASP A 25 -11.85 15.57 -8.72
N GLY A 26 -10.99 16.59 -8.70
CA GLY A 26 -11.37 17.97 -9.00
C GLY A 26 -11.62 18.23 -10.49
N PRO A 27 -12.15 19.42 -10.84
CA PRO A 27 -12.25 19.82 -12.24
C PRO A 27 -10.87 19.87 -12.89
N ALA A 28 -10.77 19.49 -14.16
CA ALA A 28 -9.53 19.60 -14.93
C ALA A 28 -9.22 21.08 -15.22
N ASP A 29 -8.76 21.80 -14.20
CA ASP A 29 -8.37 23.20 -14.20
C ASP A 29 -7.03 23.35 -13.47
N TRP A 30 -6.07 24.01 -14.11
CA TRP A 30 -4.72 24.12 -13.58
C TRP A 30 -4.67 24.83 -12.21
N SER A 31 -5.47 25.87 -12.00
CA SER A 31 -5.46 26.62 -10.73
C SER A 31 -5.97 25.76 -9.56
N LYS A 32 -7.03 24.98 -9.80
CA LYS A 32 -7.54 24.02 -8.80
C LYS A 32 -6.57 22.88 -8.54
N PHE A 33 -5.90 22.38 -9.58
CA PHE A 33 -4.89 21.34 -9.44
C PHE A 33 -3.64 21.83 -8.72
N ASP A 34 -3.18 23.06 -9.00
CA ASP A 34 -2.03 23.69 -8.33
C ASP A 34 -2.26 23.79 -6.82
N GLN A 35 -3.43 24.28 -6.42
CA GLN A 35 -3.81 24.34 -5.01
C GLN A 35 -3.86 22.95 -4.37
N PHE A 36 -4.48 21.97 -5.05
CA PHE A 36 -4.50 20.58 -4.60
C PHE A 36 -3.09 20.03 -4.38
N MET A 37 -2.16 20.26 -5.31
CA MET A 37 -0.79 19.76 -5.20
C MET A 37 -0.03 20.41 -4.03
N ILE A 38 -0.22 21.70 -3.78
CA ILE A 38 0.41 22.38 -2.64
C ILE A 38 -0.08 21.78 -1.31
N ASP A 39 -1.39 21.56 -1.19
CA ASP A 39 -1.97 20.99 0.02
C ASP A 39 -1.55 19.52 0.17
N ARG A 40 -1.52 18.78 -0.93
CA ARG A 40 -1.13 17.38 -0.96
C ARG A 40 0.35 17.16 -0.63
N GLN A 41 1.25 18.03 -1.07
CA GLN A 41 2.68 17.93 -0.71
C GLN A 41 2.91 18.02 0.80
N LYS A 42 2.16 18.89 1.50
CA LYS A 42 2.22 18.95 2.97
C LYS A 42 1.67 17.70 3.62
N GLU A 43 0.59 17.15 3.07
CA GLU A 43 0.00 15.91 3.56
C GLU A 43 0.93 14.72 3.33
N ASP A 44 1.61 14.67 2.19
CA ASP A 44 2.61 13.66 1.85
C ASP A 44 3.79 13.70 2.84
N GLU A 45 4.28 14.88 3.23
CA GLU A 45 5.32 15.00 4.27
C GLU A 45 4.86 14.40 5.61
N ILE A 46 3.64 14.73 6.05
CA ILE A 46 3.08 14.20 7.31
C ILE A 46 2.85 12.69 7.23
N THR A 47 2.31 12.23 6.10
CA THR A 47 2.02 10.82 5.84
C THR A 47 3.31 10.00 5.77
N GLY A 48 4.31 10.49 5.03
CA GLY A 48 5.62 9.88 4.92
C GLY A 48 6.30 9.74 6.28
N LEU A 49 6.28 10.79 7.11
CA LEU A 49 6.79 10.74 8.48
C LEU A 49 6.02 9.73 9.35
N SER A 50 4.70 9.67 9.20
CA SER A 50 3.86 8.73 9.95
C SER A 50 4.18 7.27 9.61
N TYR A 51 4.42 6.97 8.32
CA TYR A 51 4.87 5.65 7.87
C TYR A 51 6.28 5.31 8.36
N LEU A 52 7.21 6.28 8.35
CA LEU A 52 8.56 6.09 8.89
C LEU A 52 8.52 5.72 10.38
N LEU A 53 7.76 6.46 11.19
CA LEU A 53 7.67 6.26 12.64
C LEU A 53 6.94 4.95 12.98
N SER A 54 5.78 4.70 12.37
CA SER A 54 5.03 3.47 12.60
C SER A 54 5.78 2.24 12.10
N GLY A 55 6.46 2.34 10.95
CA GLY A 55 7.33 1.30 10.41
C GLY A 55 8.49 0.98 11.35
N ALA A 56 9.17 1.99 11.90
CA ALA A 56 10.24 1.80 12.88
C ALA A 56 9.73 1.09 14.16
N LEU A 57 8.57 1.50 14.69
CA LEU A 57 7.96 0.84 15.85
C LEU A 57 7.59 -0.63 15.54
N ALA A 58 7.03 -0.90 14.36
CA ALA A 58 6.71 -2.26 13.92
C ALA A 58 7.98 -3.12 13.75
N THR A 59 9.05 -2.56 13.19
CA THR A 59 10.34 -3.26 13.06
C THR A 59 10.94 -3.61 14.41
N ILE A 60 11.00 -2.66 15.35
CA ILE A 60 11.53 -2.90 16.70
C ILE A 60 10.66 -3.90 17.47
N GLY A 61 9.34 -3.69 17.46
CA GLY A 61 8.38 -4.56 18.13
C GLY A 61 8.37 -5.98 17.55
N GLY A 62 8.45 -6.12 16.23
CA GLY A 62 8.60 -7.40 15.54
C GLY A 62 9.87 -8.13 15.96
N ASN A 63 11.00 -7.42 16.01
CA ASN A 63 12.27 -8.04 16.38
C ASN A 63 12.29 -8.52 17.85
N LEU A 64 11.82 -7.68 18.79
CA LEU A 64 11.68 -8.07 20.21
C LEU A 64 10.69 -9.22 20.39
N GLY A 65 9.56 -9.17 19.68
CA GLY A 65 8.54 -10.21 19.68
C GLY A 65 9.07 -11.56 19.19
N TYR A 66 9.85 -11.56 18.11
CA TYR A 66 10.47 -12.75 17.54
C TYR A 66 11.35 -13.48 18.57
N TYR A 67 12.29 -12.76 19.20
CA TYR A 67 13.22 -13.36 20.17
C TYR A 67 12.56 -13.74 21.50
N SER A 68 11.47 -13.08 21.88
CA SER A 68 10.70 -13.43 23.09
C SER A 68 9.76 -14.63 22.91
N SER A 69 9.54 -15.09 21.67
CA SER A 69 8.58 -16.16 21.36
C SER A 69 9.24 -17.54 21.26
N SER A 70 8.52 -18.56 21.74
CA SER A 70 8.97 -19.95 21.74
C SER A 70 8.38 -20.80 20.61
N ASP A 71 7.19 -20.46 20.11
CA ASP A 71 6.53 -21.22 19.03
C ASP A 71 6.80 -20.64 17.63
N SER A 72 6.93 -21.53 16.65
CA SER A 72 7.28 -21.19 15.26
C SER A 72 6.26 -20.28 14.59
N PHE A 73 4.97 -20.41 14.93
CA PHE A 73 3.91 -19.57 14.37
C PHE A 73 4.06 -18.11 14.84
N SER A 74 4.21 -17.88 16.15
CA SER A 74 4.40 -16.54 16.70
C SER A 74 5.68 -15.90 16.15
N ARG A 75 6.77 -16.67 16.05
CA ARG A 75 8.01 -16.19 15.39
C ARG A 75 7.77 -15.79 13.94
N GLY A 76 7.01 -16.58 13.18
CA GLY A 76 6.61 -16.22 11.81
C GLY A 76 5.85 -14.90 11.74
N ALA A 77 4.84 -14.73 12.60
CA ALA A 77 4.05 -13.49 12.67
C ALA A 77 4.90 -12.25 13.01
N TYR A 78 5.85 -12.40 13.94
CA TYR A 78 6.76 -11.31 14.31
C TYR A 78 7.78 -10.99 13.20
N ALA A 79 8.29 -11.99 12.49
CA ALA A 79 9.16 -11.78 11.32
C ALA A 79 8.42 -11.07 10.18
N LEU A 80 7.15 -11.40 9.95
CA LEU A 80 6.28 -10.67 9.01
C LEU A 80 6.10 -9.23 9.45
N THR A 81 5.80 -9.00 10.73
CA THR A 81 5.64 -7.65 11.30
C THR A 81 6.91 -6.81 11.10
N GLN A 82 8.08 -7.39 11.36
CA GLN A 82 9.37 -6.72 11.11
C GLN A 82 9.54 -6.34 9.64
N SER A 83 9.23 -7.27 8.73
CA SER A 83 9.37 -7.07 7.29
C SER A 83 8.43 -5.98 6.77
N VAL A 84 7.18 -5.98 7.23
CA VAL A 84 6.23 -4.91 6.91
C VAL A 84 6.69 -3.57 7.48
N GLY A 85 7.26 -3.55 8.69
CA GLY A 85 7.85 -2.32 9.25
C GLY A 85 8.95 -1.73 8.37
N ILE A 86 9.83 -2.57 7.82
CA ILE A 86 10.89 -2.12 6.89
C ILE A 86 10.28 -1.58 5.59
N VAL A 87 9.27 -2.27 5.04
CA VAL A 87 8.55 -1.81 3.85
C VAL A 87 7.87 -0.46 4.10
N ALA A 88 7.21 -0.30 5.25
CA ALA A 88 6.59 0.97 5.66
C ALA A 88 7.61 2.10 5.78
N ILE A 89 8.83 1.83 6.30
CA ILE A 89 9.91 2.81 6.33
C ILE A 89 10.31 3.22 4.89
N GLY A 90 10.55 2.24 4.02
CA GLY A 90 10.93 2.54 2.63
C GLY A 90 9.83 3.30 1.86
N TYR A 91 8.57 2.95 2.10
CA TYR A 91 7.42 3.62 1.52
C TYR A 91 7.27 5.05 2.06
N GLY A 92 7.33 5.23 3.38
CA GLY A 92 7.27 6.54 4.02
C GLY A 92 8.41 7.46 3.60
N ALA A 93 9.62 6.93 3.46
CA ALA A 93 10.77 7.63 2.88
C ALA A 93 10.45 8.12 1.46
N SER A 94 9.94 7.24 0.60
CA SER A 94 9.60 7.60 -0.77
C SER A 94 8.58 8.73 -0.82
N ILE A 95 7.49 8.66 -0.04
CA ILE A 95 6.50 9.74 0.00
C ILE A 95 7.13 11.04 0.51
N TYR A 96 7.87 10.98 1.62
CA TYR A 96 8.43 12.16 2.26
C TYR A 96 9.39 12.94 1.35
N TRP A 97 10.25 12.23 0.61
CA TRP A 97 11.26 12.87 -0.25
C TRP A 97 10.83 13.05 -1.70
N ASN A 98 10.04 12.14 -2.26
CA ASN A 98 9.66 12.17 -3.68
C ASN A 98 8.22 12.63 -3.93
N GLY A 99 7.38 12.69 -2.90
CA GLY A 99 5.95 13.01 -3.02
C GLY A 99 5.13 11.88 -3.65
N ASN A 100 3.93 12.23 -4.11
CA ASN A 100 3.00 11.33 -4.79
C ASN A 100 3.26 11.21 -6.31
N GLU A 101 2.49 10.36 -6.97
CA GLU A 101 2.56 10.08 -8.41
C GLU A 101 2.38 11.30 -9.33
N PHE A 102 1.73 12.36 -8.86
CA PHE A 102 1.52 13.58 -9.62
C PHE A 102 2.68 14.58 -9.51
N ASP A 103 3.59 14.41 -8.55
CA ASP A 103 4.57 15.44 -8.19
C ASP A 103 5.56 15.73 -9.33
N SER A 104 5.98 14.69 -10.06
CA SER A 104 6.85 14.82 -11.23
C SER A 104 6.18 15.61 -12.36
N PHE A 105 4.93 15.27 -12.68
CA PHE A 105 4.15 16.01 -13.68
C PHE A 105 3.93 17.45 -13.25
N TYR A 106 3.52 17.66 -12.00
CA TYR A 106 3.24 18.97 -11.45
C TYR A 106 4.46 19.88 -11.51
N ARG A 107 5.62 19.43 -11.05
CA ARG A 107 6.88 20.20 -11.10
C ARG A 107 7.27 20.55 -12.55
N ALA A 108 7.15 19.59 -13.47
CA ALA A 108 7.47 19.83 -14.88
C ALA A 108 6.55 20.87 -15.53
N VAL A 109 5.26 20.88 -15.20
CA VAL A 109 4.28 21.79 -15.81
C VAL A 109 4.21 23.15 -15.11
N ARG A 110 4.35 23.18 -13.78
CA ARG A 110 4.29 24.41 -12.97
C ARG A 110 5.32 25.42 -13.44
N ASP A 111 6.58 25.00 -13.57
CA ASP A 111 7.70 25.88 -13.89
C ASP A 111 7.93 26.05 -15.41
N SER A 112 7.04 25.48 -16.23
CA SER A 112 7.09 25.63 -17.69
C SER A 112 6.62 27.00 -18.15
N SER A 113 7.06 27.39 -19.36
CA SER A 113 6.62 28.60 -20.06
C SER A 113 5.23 28.47 -20.72
N LEU A 114 4.49 27.41 -20.44
CA LEU A 114 3.15 27.20 -20.99
C LEU A 114 2.17 28.24 -20.45
N SER A 115 1.24 28.67 -21.30
CA SER A 115 0.10 29.48 -20.84
C SER A 115 -0.84 28.67 -19.95
N SER A 116 -1.65 29.35 -19.11
CA SER A 116 -2.61 28.67 -18.23
C SER A 116 -3.57 27.74 -18.99
N ALA A 117 -4.02 28.15 -20.18
CA ALA A 117 -4.90 27.32 -21.01
C ALA A 117 -4.19 26.02 -21.48
N GLN A 118 -2.92 26.12 -21.88
CA GLN A 118 -2.13 24.95 -22.29
C GLN A 118 -1.84 24.01 -21.11
N LYS A 119 -1.57 24.56 -19.91
CA LYS A 119 -1.39 23.75 -18.69
C LYS A 119 -2.67 22.97 -18.36
N THR A 120 -3.82 23.64 -18.44
CA THR A 120 -5.14 23.00 -18.25
C THR A 120 -5.42 21.90 -19.27
N GLU A 121 -5.15 22.14 -20.56
CA GLU A 121 -5.33 21.13 -21.60
C GLU A 121 -4.43 19.90 -21.36
N LEU A 122 -3.16 20.13 -21.01
CA LEU A 122 -2.21 19.07 -20.72
C LEU A 122 -2.63 18.26 -19.48
N LEU A 123 -3.09 18.95 -18.42
CA LEU A 123 -3.63 18.32 -17.22
C LEU A 123 -4.83 17.42 -17.56
N GLN A 124 -5.77 17.89 -18.37
CA GLN A 124 -6.94 17.10 -18.75
C GLN A 124 -6.55 15.79 -19.46
N ARG A 125 -5.57 15.86 -20.38
CA ARG A 125 -5.05 14.67 -21.08
C ARG A 125 -4.33 13.73 -20.11
N PHE A 126 -3.52 14.29 -19.22
CA PHE A 126 -2.81 13.54 -18.20
C PHE A 126 -3.77 12.78 -17.26
N LEU A 127 -4.76 13.47 -16.69
CA LEU A 127 -5.76 12.87 -15.80
C LEU A 127 -6.59 11.77 -16.48
N SER A 128 -6.94 11.96 -17.75
CA SER A 128 -7.65 10.94 -18.54
C SER A 128 -6.83 9.66 -18.72
N ASN A 129 -5.53 9.82 -19.03
CA ASN A 129 -4.61 8.69 -19.16
C ASN A 129 -4.38 7.99 -17.82
N GLU A 130 -4.19 8.77 -16.75
CA GLU A 130 -4.02 8.29 -15.38
C GLU A 130 -5.19 7.43 -14.92
N LYS A 131 -6.42 7.88 -15.14
CA LYS A 131 -7.62 7.10 -14.80
C LYS A 131 -7.62 5.74 -15.50
N THR A 132 -7.31 5.72 -16.80
CA THR A 132 -7.25 4.49 -17.59
C THR A 132 -6.17 3.53 -17.08
N GLN A 133 -5.00 4.05 -16.73
CA GLN A 133 -3.90 3.23 -16.20
C GLN A 133 -4.20 2.67 -14.81
N ARG A 134 -4.85 3.46 -13.95
CA ARG A 134 -5.31 3.00 -12.63
C ARG A 134 -6.30 1.85 -12.73
N GLU A 135 -7.33 2.00 -13.57
CA GLU A 135 -8.32 0.93 -13.77
C GLU A 135 -7.66 -0.36 -14.23
N ARG A 136 -6.74 -0.29 -15.21
CA ARG A 136 -5.98 -1.47 -15.67
C ARG A 136 -5.12 -2.08 -14.57
N THR A 137 -4.38 -1.26 -13.84
CA THR A 137 -3.51 -1.71 -12.74
C THR A 137 -4.32 -2.38 -11.65
N ARG A 138 -5.48 -1.80 -11.29
CA ARG A 138 -6.42 -2.35 -10.33
C ARG A 138 -6.89 -3.76 -10.74
N TRP A 139 -7.34 -3.93 -11.98
CA TRP A 139 -7.76 -5.24 -12.50
C TRP A 139 -6.63 -6.27 -12.52
N ILE A 140 -5.41 -5.86 -12.90
CA ILE A 140 -4.23 -6.73 -12.89
C ILE A 140 -3.90 -7.18 -11.46
N ARG A 141 -3.86 -6.25 -10.49
CA ARG A 141 -3.60 -6.54 -9.07
C ARG A 141 -4.67 -7.48 -8.51
N MET A 142 -5.94 -7.15 -8.73
CA MET A 142 -7.08 -7.98 -8.30
C MET A 142 -6.97 -9.41 -8.86
N GLY A 143 -6.78 -9.56 -10.18
CA GLY A 143 -6.67 -10.87 -10.82
C GLY A 143 -5.46 -11.67 -10.33
N THR A 144 -4.31 -11.01 -10.14
CA THR A 144 -3.09 -11.65 -9.63
C THR A 144 -3.29 -12.18 -8.22
N HIS A 145 -3.82 -11.36 -7.31
CA HIS A 145 -4.08 -11.78 -5.94
C HIS A 145 -5.18 -12.85 -5.86
N ALA A 146 -6.21 -12.79 -6.71
CA ALA A 146 -7.22 -13.84 -6.79
C ALA A 146 -6.60 -15.19 -7.22
N LEU A 147 -5.73 -15.20 -8.23
CA LEU A 147 -5.02 -16.40 -8.68
C LEU A 147 -4.09 -16.93 -7.58
N LEU A 148 -3.32 -16.06 -6.92
CA LEU A 148 -2.47 -16.45 -5.79
C LEU A 148 -3.29 -17.05 -4.64
N ALA A 149 -4.47 -16.50 -4.35
CA ALA A 149 -5.35 -17.06 -3.34
C ALA A 149 -5.79 -18.49 -3.69
N VAL A 150 -6.23 -18.71 -4.93
CA VAL A 150 -6.64 -20.04 -5.43
C VAL A 150 -5.49 -21.03 -5.36
N VAL A 151 -4.30 -20.66 -5.84
CA VAL A 151 -3.11 -21.54 -5.82
C VAL A 151 -2.74 -21.91 -4.39
N ASN A 152 -2.72 -20.94 -3.47
CA ASN A 152 -2.39 -21.20 -2.07
C ASN A 152 -3.44 -22.09 -1.37
N PHE A 153 -4.74 -21.86 -1.59
CA PHE A 153 -5.77 -22.75 -1.05
C PHE A 153 -5.70 -24.15 -1.63
N TYR A 154 -5.39 -24.28 -2.93
CA TYR A 154 -5.16 -25.57 -3.55
C TYR A 154 -3.95 -26.28 -2.94
N SER A 155 -2.80 -25.61 -2.80
CA SER A 155 -1.62 -26.16 -2.13
C SER A 155 -1.91 -26.59 -0.68
N ALA A 156 -2.66 -25.79 0.08
CA ALA A 156 -3.11 -26.15 1.43
C ALA A 156 -4.01 -27.41 1.46
N SER A 157 -4.80 -27.65 0.41
CA SER A 157 -5.67 -28.82 0.33
C SER A 157 -4.90 -30.13 0.11
N GLN A 158 -3.74 -30.04 -0.56
CA GLN A 158 -2.88 -31.18 -0.88
C GLN A 158 -1.80 -31.45 0.16
N GLU A 159 -1.47 -30.44 0.98
CA GLU A 159 -0.40 -30.54 1.98
C GLU A 159 -0.80 -31.42 3.17
N LYS A 160 0.12 -32.30 3.56
CA LYS A 160 -0.06 -33.25 4.68
C LYS A 160 0.56 -32.69 5.96
N ASP A 161 1.63 -31.92 5.85
CA ASP A 161 2.23 -31.24 7.00
C ASP A 161 1.30 -30.14 7.51
N LYS A 162 0.96 -30.20 8.79
CA LYS A 162 -0.02 -29.28 9.38
C LYS A 162 0.49 -27.84 9.45
N ASP A 163 1.78 -27.65 9.68
CA ASP A 163 2.38 -26.32 9.80
C ASP A 163 2.49 -25.67 8.42
N VAL A 164 2.95 -26.42 7.41
CA VAL A 164 3.01 -25.94 6.01
C VAL A 164 1.60 -25.66 5.47
N LYS A 165 0.62 -26.52 5.79
CA LYS A 165 -0.78 -26.29 5.44
C LYS A 165 -1.31 -24.99 6.02
N ASN A 166 -1.04 -24.70 7.30
CA ASN A 166 -1.48 -23.46 7.94
C ASN A 166 -0.87 -22.22 7.25
N VAL A 167 0.40 -22.31 6.82
CA VAL A 167 1.06 -21.23 6.06
C VAL A 167 0.33 -20.98 4.73
N PHE A 168 0.05 -22.04 3.96
CA PHE A 168 -0.67 -21.88 2.70
C PHE A 168 -2.09 -21.34 2.89
N GLN A 169 -2.82 -21.77 3.93
CA GLN A 169 -4.14 -21.21 4.25
C GLN A 169 -4.07 -19.73 4.60
N PHE A 170 -3.07 -19.33 5.38
CA PHE A 170 -2.84 -17.93 5.72
C PHE A 170 -2.54 -17.08 4.47
N LEU A 171 -1.61 -17.54 3.62
CA LEU A 171 -1.28 -16.85 2.36
C LEU A 171 -2.49 -16.77 1.41
N GLY A 172 -3.31 -17.83 1.34
CA GLY A 172 -4.55 -17.84 0.59
C GLY A 172 -5.53 -16.78 1.07
N GLY A 173 -5.74 -16.69 2.39
CA GLY A 173 -6.61 -15.70 3.01
C GLY A 173 -6.15 -14.25 2.78
N VAL A 174 -4.86 -13.98 2.97
CA VAL A 174 -4.28 -12.63 2.73
C VAL A 174 -4.46 -12.21 1.27
N ASN A 175 -4.15 -13.09 0.32
CA ASN A 175 -4.33 -12.78 -1.10
C ASN A 175 -5.81 -12.61 -1.49
N ALA A 176 -6.73 -13.38 -0.90
CA ALA A 176 -8.16 -13.21 -1.14
C ALA A 176 -8.66 -11.84 -0.65
N LEU A 177 -8.20 -11.40 0.53
CA LEU A 177 -8.52 -10.07 1.06
C LEU A 177 -7.94 -8.94 0.18
N LEU A 178 -6.71 -9.08 -0.31
CA LEU A 178 -6.11 -8.11 -1.23
C LEU A 178 -6.87 -8.05 -2.56
N ALA A 179 -7.24 -9.21 -3.12
CA ALA A 179 -8.05 -9.27 -4.32
C ALA A 179 -9.41 -8.58 -4.13
N PHE A 180 -10.07 -8.81 -2.99
CA PHE A 180 -11.32 -8.13 -2.65
C PHE A 180 -11.12 -6.62 -2.51
N THR A 181 -10.05 -6.19 -1.84
CA THR A 181 -9.74 -4.76 -1.65
C THR A 181 -9.55 -4.06 -2.99
N TYR A 182 -8.83 -4.67 -3.95
CA TYR A 182 -8.66 -4.09 -5.29
C TYR A 182 -9.90 -4.21 -6.18
N ALA A 183 -10.93 -4.98 -5.81
CA ALA A 183 -12.15 -5.08 -6.61
C ALA A 183 -13.07 -3.85 -6.43
N PHE A 184 -12.88 -3.07 -5.36
CA PHE A 184 -13.64 -1.86 -5.03
C PHE A 184 -12.72 -0.63 -5.07
#